data_AF-A0ABD0LZ98-F1
#
_entry.id   AF-A0ABD0LZ98-F1
#
_cell.length_a   1.000
_cell.length_b   1.000
_cell.length_c   1.000
_cell.angle_alpha   90.00
_cell.angle_beta   90.00
_cell.angle_gamma   90.00
#
_symmetry.space_group_name_H-M   'P 1'
#
loop_
_entity.id
_entity.type
_entity.pdbx_description
1 polymer ?
#
loop_
_entity_poly.entity_id
_entity_poly.type
_entity_poly.pdbx_seq_one_letter_code
_entity_poly.pdbx_strand_id
1 'polypeptide(L)'
;MEQVDTRDSPSGLIFIGVMTVDPASHSCSSVGDAMDLPSAYVMWDTHVQCPGKLQRESCSVGAALTSVGVGDRVGVLVDAARCLHLYVNGTDQGVAALDVPHPCYAIFDLSYYWKK
;
A
#
# COMPACT_ATOMS: atom_id res chain seq x y z
N MET A 1 5.60 -9.98 -1.28
CA MET A 1 4.20 -10.37 -1.47
C MET A 1 3.76 -11.09 -0.22
N GLU A 2 2.60 -10.75 0.31
CA GLU A 2 2.04 -11.23 1.58
C GLU A 2 0.68 -11.88 1.33
N GLN A 3 0.36 -12.94 2.06
CA GLN A 3 -0.91 -13.66 1.93
C GLN A 3 -1.94 -13.06 2.90
N VAL A 4 -3.19 -12.95 2.45
CA VAL A 4 -4.30 -12.52 3.31
C VAL A 4 -4.80 -13.74 4.08
N ASP A 5 -4.43 -13.84 5.35
CA ASP A 5 -4.78 -14.98 6.21
C ASP A 5 -6.21 -14.88 6.76
N THR A 6 -6.70 -13.67 6.99
CA THR A 6 -8.02 -13.40 7.55
C THR A 6 -8.62 -12.15 6.92
N ARG A 7 -9.94 -12.15 6.66
CA ARG A 7 -10.69 -10.98 6.21
C ARG A 7 -12.08 -11.01 6.82
N ASP A 8 -12.26 -10.27 7.91
CA ASP A 8 -13.50 -10.29 8.70
C ASP A 8 -14.62 -9.45 8.06
N SER A 9 -14.27 -8.49 7.19
CA SER A 9 -15.23 -7.68 6.46
C SER A 9 -14.87 -7.52 4.99
N PRO A 10 -15.82 -7.71 4.05
CA PRO A 10 -15.66 -7.29 2.66
C PRO A 10 -15.42 -5.77 2.53
N SER A 11 -15.90 -4.96 3.49
CA SER A 11 -15.70 -3.50 3.51
C SER A 11 -14.39 -3.05 4.18
N GLY A 12 -13.57 -3.99 4.67
CA GLY A 12 -12.25 -3.66 5.22
C GLY A 12 -11.35 -3.05 4.15
N LEU A 13 -10.76 -1.90 4.46
CA LEU A 13 -9.77 -1.27 3.59
C LEU A 13 -8.41 -1.93 3.81
N ILE A 14 -7.77 -2.29 2.70
CA ILE A 14 -6.38 -2.72 2.68
C ILE A 14 -5.55 -1.52 2.27
N PHE A 15 -4.53 -1.22 3.06
CA PHE A 15 -3.55 -0.20 2.74
C PHE A 15 -2.21 -0.87 2.46
N ILE A 16 -1.61 -0.50 1.33
CA ILE A 16 -0.36 -1.10 0.88
C ILE A 16 0.51 -0.03 0.24
N GLY A 17 1.82 -0.14 0.39
CA GLY A 17 2.71 0.89 -0.11
C GLY A 17 4.17 0.63 0.18
N VAL A 18 4.95 1.70 0.04
CA VAL A 18 6.37 1.73 0.41
C VAL A 18 6.71 3.02 1.13
N MET A 19 7.73 2.96 1.99
CA MET A 19 8.40 4.13 2.54
C MET A 19 9.86 4.17 2.07
N THR A 20 10.40 5.37 1.96
CA THR A 20 11.78 5.60 1.49
C THR A 20 12.75 5.99 2.61
N VAL A 21 12.34 5.73 3.85
CA VAL A 21 13.13 5.88 5.06
C VAL A 21 13.12 4.57 5.81
N ASP A 22 14.15 4.33 6.61
CA ASP A 22 14.25 3.12 7.43
C ASP A 22 13.03 3.01 8.37
N PRO A 23 12.27 1.91 8.34
CA PRO A 23 11.18 1.68 9.28
C PRO A 23 11.64 1.77 10.74
N ALA A 24 12.90 1.47 11.04
CA ALA A 24 13.46 1.59 12.39
C ALA A 24 13.72 3.04 12.82
N SER A 25 13.77 4.01 11.88
CA SER A 25 14.04 5.41 12.21
C SER A 25 12.79 6.19 12.63
N HIS A 26 11.60 5.60 12.53
CA HIS A 26 10.33 6.21 12.90
C HIS A 26 9.45 5.23 13.67
N SER A 27 8.78 5.69 14.71
CA SER A 27 7.70 4.91 15.33
C SER A 27 6.45 5.03 14.45
N CYS A 28 6.07 3.95 13.77
CA CYS A 28 4.81 3.85 13.06
C CYS A 28 3.93 2.83 13.79
N SER A 29 2.83 3.28 14.40
CA SER A 29 1.92 2.40 15.14
C SER A 29 0.68 1.98 14.34
N SER A 30 0.41 2.67 13.23
CA SER A 30 -0.70 2.42 12.32
C SER A 30 -0.37 2.89 10.91
N VAL A 31 -1.12 2.46 9.89
CA VAL A 31 -0.97 3.05 8.54
C VAL A 31 -1.42 4.51 8.47
N GLY A 32 -2.26 4.97 9.40
CA GLY A 32 -2.58 6.39 9.54
C GLY A 32 -1.31 7.21 9.77
N ASP A 33 -0.45 6.75 10.68
CA ASP A 33 0.85 7.37 10.92
C ASP A 33 1.75 7.27 9.68
N ALA A 34 1.72 6.13 8.97
CA ALA A 34 2.51 5.93 7.76
C ALA A 34 2.10 6.88 6.63
N MET A 35 0.80 7.14 6.45
CA MET A 35 0.28 8.05 5.42
C MET A 35 0.70 9.50 5.63
N ASP A 36 0.91 9.90 6.88
CA ASP A 36 1.34 11.24 7.23
C ASP A 36 2.87 11.40 7.10
N LEU A 37 3.60 10.31 6.83
CA LEU A 37 5.04 10.40 6.63
C LEU A 37 5.36 11.10 5.30
N PRO A 38 6.30 12.07 5.31
CA PRO A 38 6.75 12.76 4.09
C PRO A 38 7.61 11.87 3.18
N SER A 39 7.62 10.56 3.40
CA SER A 39 8.45 9.57 2.71
C SER A 39 7.65 8.31 2.32
N ALA A 40 6.33 8.31 2.53
CA ALA A 40 5.48 7.15 2.26
C ALA A 40 4.61 7.35 1.01
N TYR A 41 4.56 6.29 0.21
CA TYR A 41 3.69 6.13 -0.94
C TYR A 41 2.70 5.02 -0.60
N VAL A 42 1.44 5.35 -0.35
CA VAL A 42 0.44 4.37 0.14
C VAL A 42 -0.79 4.44 -0.73
N MET A 43 -1.29 3.28 -1.18
CA MET A 43 -2.52 3.17 -1.95
C MET A 43 -3.56 2.31 -1.23
N TRP A 44 -4.82 2.62 -1.50
CA TRP A 44 -5.99 1.88 -1.02
C TRP A 44 -7.19 2.26 -1.88
N ASP A 45 -8.08 1.28 -2.13
CA ASP A 45 -9.26 1.49 -2.95
C ASP A 45 -8.91 2.31 -4.22
N THR A 46 -9.53 3.46 -4.47
CA THR A 46 -9.29 4.26 -5.67
C THR A 46 -8.32 5.42 -5.45
N HIS A 47 -7.48 5.36 -4.42
CA HIS A 47 -6.64 6.46 -3.97
C HIS A 47 -5.16 6.06 -3.80
N VAL A 48 -4.28 7.03 -4.01
CA VAL A 48 -2.87 6.96 -3.65
C VAL A 48 -2.44 8.25 -2.96
N GLN A 49 -1.67 8.11 -1.88
CA GLN A 49 -0.96 9.18 -1.22
C GLN A 49 0.50 9.15 -1.65
N CYS A 50 0.99 10.29 -2.12
CA CYS A 50 2.40 10.50 -2.48
C CYS A 50 3.00 11.62 -1.62
N PRO A 51 4.28 11.53 -1.23
CA PRO A 51 4.95 12.58 -0.47
C PRO A 51 4.83 13.97 -1.10
N GLY A 52 4.57 14.98 -0.26
CA GLY A 52 4.49 16.37 -0.69
C GLY A 52 3.23 16.75 -1.47
N LYS A 53 2.31 15.81 -1.72
CA LYS A 53 1.00 16.12 -2.29
C LYS A 53 0.03 16.56 -1.19
N LEU A 54 -0.60 17.71 -1.39
CA LEU A 54 -1.62 18.25 -0.48
C LEU A 54 -2.93 17.47 -0.52
N GLN A 55 -3.18 16.75 -1.61
CA GLN A 55 -4.37 15.94 -1.81
C GLN A 55 -3.97 14.56 -2.31
N ARG A 56 -4.74 13.56 -1.88
CA ARG A 56 -4.65 12.19 -2.38
C ARG A 56 -5.09 12.17 -3.83
N GLU A 57 -4.35 11.43 -4.64
CA GLU A 57 -4.61 11.35 -6.06
C GLU A 57 -5.49 10.12 -6.36
N SER A 58 -6.31 10.22 -7.39
CA SER A 58 -7.10 9.07 -7.86
C SER A 58 -6.17 8.05 -8.52
N CYS A 59 -6.27 6.80 -8.08
CA CYS A 59 -5.49 5.68 -8.58
C CYS A 59 -6.40 4.47 -8.81
N SER A 60 -6.67 4.14 -10.07
CA SER A 60 -7.51 2.99 -10.41
C SER A 60 -6.87 1.64 -10.07
N VAL A 61 -5.55 1.59 -9.94
CA VAL A 61 -4.79 0.37 -9.62
C VAL A 61 -5.19 -0.18 -8.26
N GLY A 62 -5.38 0.68 -7.25
CA GLY A 62 -5.74 0.25 -5.91
C GLY A 62 -7.12 -0.43 -5.83
N ALA A 63 -8.00 -0.25 -6.83
CA ALA A 63 -9.34 -0.84 -6.83
C ALA A 63 -9.28 -2.37 -6.79
N ALA A 64 -8.18 -2.97 -7.28
CA ALA A 64 -7.92 -4.40 -7.19
C ALA A 64 -7.88 -4.92 -5.73
N LEU A 65 -7.57 -4.06 -4.76
CA LEU A 65 -7.54 -4.41 -3.33
C LEU A 65 -8.94 -4.64 -2.74
N THR A 66 -9.99 -4.12 -3.39
CA THR A 66 -11.38 -4.31 -2.94
C THR A 66 -11.88 -5.73 -3.17
N SER A 67 -11.31 -6.43 -4.17
CA SER A 67 -11.67 -7.81 -4.52
C SER A 67 -10.83 -8.88 -3.81
N VAL A 68 -9.78 -8.48 -3.09
CA VAL A 68 -8.85 -9.40 -2.43
C VAL A 68 -9.51 -10.10 -1.23
N GLY A 69 -9.52 -11.43 -1.22
CA GLY A 69 -10.09 -12.28 -0.17
C GLY A 69 -9.05 -13.09 0.60
N VAL A 70 -9.52 -13.89 1.56
CA VAL A 70 -8.67 -14.85 2.28
C VAL A 70 -8.04 -15.82 1.29
N GLY A 71 -6.73 -16.05 1.42
CA GLY A 71 -5.94 -16.91 0.55
C GLY A 71 -5.28 -16.20 -0.62
N ASP A 72 -5.77 -15.03 -1.02
CA ASP A 72 -5.13 -14.20 -2.04
C ASP A 72 -3.81 -13.61 -1.53
N ARG A 73 -2.95 -13.22 -2.48
CA ARG A 73 -1.65 -12.63 -2.20
C ARG A 73 -1.54 -11.25 -2.81
N VAL A 74 -1.09 -10.29 -2.02
CA VAL A 74 -0.86 -8.91 -2.45
C VAL A 74 0.59 -8.52 -2.30
N GLY A 75 1.10 -7.65 -3.16
CA GLY A 75 2.49 -7.20 -3.08
C GLY A 75 2.71 -5.90 -3.80
N VAL A 76 3.84 -5.28 -3.47
CA VAL A 76 4.34 -4.10 -4.17
C VAL A 76 5.70 -4.39 -4.76
N LEU A 77 6.00 -3.70 -5.86
CA LEU A 77 7.32 -3.68 -6.49
C LEU A 77 7.64 -2.24 -6.84
N VAL A 78 8.84 -1.78 -6.49
CA VAL A 78 9.41 -0.59 -7.11
C VAL A 78 10.37 -1.07 -8.20
N ASP A 79 10.05 -0.74 -9.45
CA ASP A 79 10.82 -1.20 -10.60
C ASP A 79 12.10 -0.34 -10.83
N ALA A 80 12.88 -0.71 -11.85
CA ALA A 80 14.09 0.04 -12.20
C ALA A 80 13.82 1.47 -12.72
N ALA A 81 12.59 1.74 -13.18
CA ALA A 81 12.14 3.07 -13.59
C ALA A 81 11.62 3.91 -12.41
N ARG A 82 11.65 3.37 -11.18
CA ARG A 82 11.12 3.98 -9.95
C ARG A 82 9.61 4.14 -9.95
N CYS A 83 8.91 3.24 -10.65
CA CYS A 83 7.47 3.12 -10.62
C CYS A 83 7.05 2.16 -9.50
N LEU A 84 6.04 2.53 -8.72
CA LEU A 84 5.42 1.66 -7.72
C LEU A 84 4.29 0.87 -8.38
N HIS A 85 4.42 -0.44 -8.40
CA HIS A 85 3.45 -1.37 -8.94
C HIS A 85 2.71 -2.12 -7.82
N LEU A 86 1.43 -2.41 -8.05
CA LEU A 86 0.64 -3.33 -7.24
C LEU A 86 0.60 -4.71 -7.91
N TYR A 87 0.76 -5.76 -7.13
CA TYR A 87 0.59 -7.14 -7.58
C TYR A 87 -0.52 -7.82 -6.78
N VAL A 88 -1.39 -8.53 -7.48
CA VAL A 88 -2.41 -9.42 -6.89
C VAL A 88 -2.27 -10.81 -7.51
N ASN A 89 -2.04 -11.83 -6.68
CA ASN A 89 -1.84 -13.23 -7.08
C ASN A 89 -0.78 -13.41 -8.20
N GLY A 90 0.30 -12.63 -8.14
CA GLY A 90 1.37 -12.67 -9.14
C GLY A 90 1.13 -11.81 -10.39
N THR A 91 -0.05 -11.20 -10.53
CA THR A 91 -0.40 -10.34 -11.67
C THR A 91 -0.17 -8.87 -11.35
N ASP A 92 0.62 -8.19 -12.18
CA ASP A 92 0.81 -6.74 -12.10
C ASP A 92 -0.50 -6.01 -12.46
N GLN A 93 -0.95 -5.13 -11.55
CA GLN A 93 -2.15 -4.31 -11.71
C GLN A 93 -1.83 -2.96 -12.34
N GLY A 94 -0.56 -2.63 -12.53
CA GLY A 94 -0.08 -1.38 -13.10
C GLY A 94 0.58 -0.45 -12.10
N VAL A 95 0.91 0.75 -12.58
CA VAL A 95 1.66 1.77 -11.83
C VAL A 95 0.73 2.63 -11.00
N ALA A 96 0.96 2.66 -9.69
CA ALA A 96 0.22 3.46 -8.74
C ALA A 96 0.91 4.80 -8.41
N ALA A 97 2.24 4.86 -8.48
CA ALA A 97 3.00 6.09 -8.25
C ALA A 97 4.30 6.09 -9.06
N LEU A 98 4.82 7.28 -9.34
CA LEU A 98 6.05 7.51 -10.10
C LEU A 98 7.14 8.12 -9.22
N ASP A 99 8.38 8.10 -9.73
CA ASP A 99 9.54 8.75 -9.15
C ASP A 99 9.81 8.36 -7.68
N VAL A 100 9.56 7.11 -7.32
CA VAL A 100 9.76 6.61 -5.95
C VAL A 100 11.25 6.50 -5.61
N PRO A 101 11.75 7.23 -4.59
CA PRO A 101 13.15 7.15 -4.18
C PRO A 101 13.54 5.78 -3.59
N HIS A 102 14.83 5.43 -3.73
CA HIS A 102 15.44 4.30 -3.04
C HIS A 102 16.24 4.79 -1.81
N PRO A 103 16.41 3.98 -0.76
CA PRO A 103 15.89 2.62 -0.58
C PRO A 103 14.37 2.60 -0.39
N CYS A 104 13.73 1.44 -0.56
CA CYS A 104 12.30 1.26 -0.35
C CYS A 104 12.04 0.14 0.66
N TYR A 105 11.07 0.36 1.55
CA TYR A 105 10.62 -0.61 2.54
C TYR A 105 9.10 -0.76 2.42
N ALA A 106 8.63 -1.99 2.34
CA ALA A 106 7.22 -2.24 2.11
C ALA A 106 6.38 -1.95 3.36
N ILE A 107 5.18 -1.40 3.14
CA ILE A 107 4.17 -1.15 4.15
C ILE A 107 2.94 -1.99 3.78
N PHE A 108 2.47 -2.77 4.74
CA PHE A 108 1.23 -3.53 4.64
C PHE A 108 0.42 -3.27 5.91
N ASP A 109 -0.83 -2.83 5.74
CA ASP A 109 -1.79 -2.73 6.83
C ASP A 109 -3.11 -3.37 6.39
N LEU A 110 -3.42 -4.48 7.07
CA LEU A 110 -4.60 -5.31 6.87
C LEU A 110 -5.61 -5.15 8.04
N SER A 111 -5.46 -4.09 8.84
CA SER A 111 -6.03 -4.02 10.20
C SER A 111 -7.43 -3.40 10.30
N TYR A 112 -8.03 -2.91 9.21
CA TYR A 112 -9.34 -2.27 9.33
C TYR A 112 -10.46 -3.29 9.56
N TYR A 113 -10.88 -3.32 10.84
CA TYR A 113 -11.96 -4.07 11.51
C TYR A 113 -11.61 -5.38 12.21
N TRP A 114 -10.58 -5.38 13.03
CA TRP A 114 -10.56 -6.24 14.23
C TRP A 114 -11.40 -5.59 15.33
N LYS A 115 -12.73 -5.83 15.35
CA LYS A 115 -13.47 -5.71 16.63
C LYS A 115 -13.56 -7.11 17.23
N LYS A 116 -12.94 -7.26 18.41
CA LYS A 116 -13.28 -8.32 19.37
C LYS A 116 -14.77 -8.28 19.71
#